data_AF-A0A2I1REQ0-F1
#
_entry.id   AF-A0A2I1REQ0-F1
#
_cell.length_a   1.000
_cell.length_b   1.000
_cell.length_c   1.000
_cell.angle_alpha   90.00
_cell.angle_beta   90.00
_cell.angle_gamma   90.00
#
_symmetry.space_group_name_H-M   'P 1'
#
loop_
_entity.id
_entity.type
_entity.pdbx_description
1 polymer ?
#
loop_
_entity_poly.entity_id
_entity_poly.type
_entity_poly.pdbx_seq_one_letter_code
_entity_poly.pdbx_strand_id
1 'polypeptide(L)'
;MTDPGSSATTPAGFTTAIAMAEAAADRNPLWWNEIRVNADDSLDAAFCTSSLLGVLLQSAAHRLGVPAADVWAHIRSTGEVPL
;
A
#
# COMPACT_ATOMS: atom_id res chain seq x y z
N MET A 1 17.49 14.01 29.63
CA MET A 1 18.06 14.64 28.42
C MET A 1 17.16 14.24 27.28
N THR A 2 16.48 15.24 26.71
CA THR A 2 15.30 15.13 25.85
C THR A 2 15.61 14.35 24.56
N ASP A 3 14.73 13.38 24.27
CA ASP A 3 14.67 12.60 23.03
C ASP A 3 14.45 13.57 21.85
N PRO A 4 15.39 13.74 20.90
CA PRO A 4 15.11 14.54 19.71
C PRO A 4 14.07 13.75 18.92
N GLY A 5 12.87 14.31 18.83
CA GLY A 5 11.69 13.68 18.26
C GLY A 5 12.04 12.83 17.05
N SER A 6 11.63 11.56 17.13
CA SER A 6 11.53 10.64 16.00
C SER A 6 10.77 11.36 14.89
N SER A 7 11.50 12.06 14.02
CA SER A 7 11.05 12.33 12.67
C SER A 7 10.84 10.94 12.13
N ALA A 8 9.59 10.50 12.02
CA ALA A 8 9.26 9.17 11.58
C ALA A 8 9.96 8.97 10.23
N THR A 9 11.14 8.33 10.26
CA THR A 9 11.88 8.03 9.06
C THR A 9 10.95 7.17 8.25
N THR A 10 10.54 7.69 7.10
CA THR A 10 9.73 6.96 6.15
C THR A 10 10.35 5.57 6.01
N PRO A 11 9.57 4.48 6.22
CA PRO A 11 10.11 3.14 6.12
C PRO A 11 10.88 2.99 4.80
N ALA A 12 12.00 2.27 4.84
CA ALA A 12 12.64 1.81 3.61
C ALA A 12 11.55 1.15 2.73
N GLY A 13 11.62 1.29 1.41
CA GLY A 13 10.61 0.75 0.50
C GLY A 13 9.31 1.53 0.38
N PHE A 14 9.04 2.55 1.20
CA PHE A 14 7.79 3.32 1.06
C PHE A 14 7.72 4.05 -0.28
N THR A 15 8.79 4.76 -0.66
CA THR A 15 8.87 5.44 -1.97
C THR A 15 8.72 4.45 -3.11
N THR A 16 9.36 3.28 -3.01
CA THR A 16 9.22 2.17 -3.96
C THR A 16 7.76 1.71 -4.04
N ALA A 17 7.07 1.54 -2.91
CA ALA A 17 5.67 1.14 -2.86
C ALA A 17 4.73 2.18 -3.51
N ILE A 18 4.99 3.48 -3.31
CA ILE A 18 4.22 4.54 -3.98
C ILE A 18 4.47 4.51 -5.50
N ALA A 19 5.72 4.41 -5.95
CA ALA A 19 6.03 4.33 -7.38
C ALA A 19 5.40 3.10 -8.04
N MET A 20 5.36 1.96 -7.34
CA MET A 20 4.65 0.76 -7.80
C MET A 20 3.14 1.05 -7.92
N ALA A 21 2.53 1.67 -6.92
CA ALA A 21 1.11 2.03 -6.97
C ALA A 21 0.78 2.97 -8.14
N GLU A 22 1.64 3.95 -8.43
CA GLU A 22 1.49 4.85 -9.58
C GLU A 22 1.59 4.08 -10.91
N ALA A 23 2.56 3.18 -11.05
CA ALA A 23 2.70 2.34 -12.23
C ALA A 23 1.49 1.43 -12.48
N ALA A 24 0.87 0.93 -11.41
CA ALA A 24 -0.38 0.17 -11.49
C ALA A 24 -1.56 1.08 -11.90
N ALA A 25 -1.67 2.29 -11.36
CA ALA A 25 -2.72 3.24 -11.70
C ALA A 25 -2.66 3.64 -13.19
N ASP A 26 -1.45 3.84 -13.73
CA ASP A 26 -1.21 4.14 -15.15
C ASP A 26 -1.33 2.93 -16.07
N ARG A 27 -1.61 1.74 -15.52
CA ARG A 27 -1.66 0.46 -16.26
C ARG A 27 -0.38 0.22 -17.08
N ASN A 28 0.78 0.60 -16.54
CA ASN A 28 2.07 0.50 -17.21
C ASN A 28 2.90 -0.69 -16.65
N PRO A 29 2.78 -1.89 -17.24
CA PRO A 29 3.47 -3.08 -16.74
C PRO A 29 5.00 -3.04 -16.97
N LEU A 30 5.49 -2.23 -17.92
CA LEU A 30 6.93 -2.04 -18.13
C LEU A 30 7.53 -1.27 -16.95
N TRP A 31 6.94 -0.13 -16.61
CA TRP A 31 7.37 0.69 -15.48
C TRP A 31 7.28 -0.08 -14.16
N TRP A 32 6.19 -0.82 -13.94
CA TRP A 32 6.05 -1.70 -12.78
C TRP A 32 7.19 -2.73 -12.68
N ASN A 33 7.54 -3.39 -13.80
CA ASN A 33 8.62 -4.37 -13.82
C ASN A 33 9.99 -3.74 -13.62
N GLU A 34 10.23 -2.55 -14.16
CA GLU A 34 11.46 -1.79 -13.94
C GLU A 34 11.64 -1.47 -12.46
N ILE A 35 10.61 -0.99 -11.77
CA ILE A 35 10.68 -0.74 -10.32
C ILE A 35 10.96 -2.05 -9.58
N ARG A 36 10.21 -3.12 -9.87
CA ARG A 36 10.34 -4.40 -9.18
C ARG A 36 11.72 -5.05 -9.35
N VAL A 37 12.34 -4.91 -10.53
CA VAL A 37 13.66 -5.49 -10.82
C VAL A 37 14.79 -4.68 -10.19
N ASN A 38 14.65 -3.35 -10.14
CA ASN A 38 15.71 -2.46 -9.66
C ASN A 38 15.54 -2.01 -8.20
N ALA A 39 14.47 -2.44 -7.52
CA ALA A 39 14.25 -2.12 -6.12
C ALA A 39 15.18 -2.93 -5.21
N ASP A 40 16.17 -2.25 -4.62
CA ASP A 40 17.04 -2.80 -3.57
C ASP A 40 16.25 -3.23 -2.32
N ASP A 41 15.06 -2.66 -2.11
CA ASP A 41 14.22 -2.79 -0.93
C ASP A 41 12.86 -3.47 -1.24
N SER A 42 12.82 -4.37 -2.23
CA SER A 42 11.58 -5.03 -2.68
C SER A 42 10.73 -5.67 -1.56
N LEU A 43 11.35 -6.24 -0.52
CA LEU A 43 10.65 -6.77 0.66
C LEU A 43 10.02 -5.67 1.50
N ASP A 44 10.73 -4.56 1.72
CA ASP A 44 10.22 -3.42 2.47
C ASP A 44 9.11 -2.70 1.69
N ALA A 45 9.21 -2.66 0.36
CA ALA A 45 8.16 -2.16 -0.53
C ALA A 45 6.89 -3.03 -0.47
N ALA A 46 7.04 -4.36 -0.47
CA ALA A 46 5.91 -5.28 -0.30
C ALA A 46 5.26 -5.13 1.08
N PHE A 47 6.06 -4.93 2.12
CA PHE A 47 5.59 -4.62 3.47
C PHE A 47 4.81 -3.30 3.49
N CYS A 48 5.39 -2.21 2.98
CA CYS A 48 4.74 -0.90 2.90
C CYS A 48 3.42 -0.95 2.13
N THR A 49 3.39 -1.64 0.99
CA THR A 49 2.18 -1.83 0.19
C THR A 49 1.10 -2.56 0.98
N SER A 50 1.46 -3.63 1.69
CA SER A 50 0.52 -4.41 2.51
C SER A 50 -0.02 -3.59 3.70
N SER A 51 0.84 -2.81 4.35
CA SER A 51 0.44 -1.90 5.44
C SER A 51 -0.53 -0.82 4.96
N LEU A 52 -0.24 -0.17 3.82
CA LEU A 52 -1.12 0.82 3.21
C LEU A 52 -2.48 0.22 2.85
N LEU A 53 -2.49 -0.96 2.23
CA LEU A 53 -3.73 -1.67 1.92
C LEU A 53 -4.54 -1.96 3.19
N GLY A 54 -3.88 -2.42 4.26
CA GLY A 54 -4.53 -2.65 5.56
C GLY A 54 -5.23 -1.41 6.11
N VAL A 55 -4.56 -0.25 6.09
CA VAL A 55 -5.13 1.03 6.54
C VAL A 55 -6.32 1.45 5.67
N LEU A 56 -6.23 1.28 4.35
CA LEU A 56 -7.32 1.60 3.43
C LEU A 56 -8.55 0.72 3.67
N LEU A 57 -8.35 -0.58 3.87
CA LEU A 57 -9.42 -1.52 4.20
C LEU A 57 -10.10 -1.16 5.52
N GLN A 58 -9.33 -0.81 6.55
CA GLN A 58 -9.86 -0.38 7.85
C GLN A 58 -10.65 0.92 7.74
N SER A 59 -10.15 1.89 6.96
CA SER A 59 -10.87 3.15 6.73
C SER A 59 -12.21 2.91 6.01
N ALA A 60 -12.22 2.11 4.95
CA ALA A 60 -13.45 1.77 4.23
C ALA A 60 -14.45 1.01 5.12
N ALA A 61 -13.97 0.03 5.89
CA ALA A 61 -14.75 -0.72 6.86
C ALA A 61 -15.44 0.21 7.87
N HIS A 62 -14.69 1.18 8.41
CA HIS A 62 -15.24 2.17 9.33
C HIS A 62 -16.33 3.03 8.66
N ARG A 63 -16.11 3.52 7.42
CA ARG A 63 -17.11 4.34 6.72
C ARG A 63 -18.41 3.58 6.44
N LEU A 64 -18.28 2.30 6.08
CA LEU A 64 -19.39 1.44 5.69
C LEU A 64 -20.10 0.77 6.89
N GLY A 65 -19.49 0.80 8.07
CA GLY A 65 -20.02 0.13 9.27
C GLY A 65 -19.96 -1.40 9.18
N VAL A 66 -18.99 -1.96 8.45
CA VAL A 66 -18.84 -3.40 8.23
C VAL A 66 -17.44 -3.89 8.64
N PRO A 67 -17.23 -5.20 8.87
CA PRO A 67 -15.90 -5.78 9.07
C PRO A 67 -14.94 -5.55 7.89
N ALA A 68 -13.67 -5.25 8.17
CA ALA A 68 -12.65 -5.11 7.13
C ALA A 68 -12.44 -6.39 6.29
N ALA A 69 -12.72 -7.56 6.88
CA ALA A 69 -12.70 -8.83 6.16
C ALA A 69 -13.74 -8.87 5.03
N ASP A 70 -14.91 -8.24 5.23
CA ASP A 70 -15.98 -8.21 4.24
C ASP A 70 -15.64 -7.25 3.10
N VAL A 71 -15.03 -6.09 3.42
CA VAL A 71 -14.46 -5.17 2.41
C VAL A 71 -13.42 -5.90 1.55
N TRP A 72 -12.52 -6.65 2.18
CA TRP A 72 -11.51 -7.43 1.46
C TRP A 72 -12.13 -8.54 0.59
N ALA A 73 -13.13 -9.24 1.11
CA ALA A 73 -13.85 -10.26 0.36
C ALA A 73 -14.54 -9.66 -0.89
N HIS A 74 -15.15 -8.48 -0.75
CA HIS A 74 -15.77 -7.75 -1.85
C HIS A 74 -14.76 -7.34 -2.93
N ILE A 75 -13.63 -6.75 -2.54
CA ILE A 75 -12.57 -6.37 -3.49
C ILE A 75 -12.04 -7.61 -4.23
N ARG A 76 -11.85 -8.74 -3.55
CA ARG A 76 -11.37 -9.96 -4.22
C ARG A 76 -12.39 -10.60 -5.16
N SER A 77 -13.69 -10.44 -4.89
CA SER A 77 -14.73 -11.03 -5.75
C SER A 77 -15.07 -10.14 -6.94
N THR A 78 -14.95 -8.82 -6.81
CA THR A 78 -15.39 -7.85 -7.83
C THR A 78 -14.25 -7.12 -8.52
N GLY A 79 -13.08 -7.01 -7.86
CA GLY A 79 -12.00 -6.12 -8.26
C GLY A 79 -12.28 -4.65 -7.96
N GLU A 80 -13.40 -4.31 -7.32
CA GLU A 80 -13.83 -2.94 -7.07
C GLU A 80 -13.62 -2.53 -5.60
N VAL A 81 -13.16 -1.30 -5.39
CA VAL A 81 -13.05 -0.71 -4.06
C VAL A 81 -14.40 -0.09 -3.69
N PRO A 82 -15.05 -0.53 -2.59
CA PRO A 82 -16.30 0.06 -2.16
C PRO A 82 -16.03 1.48 -1.64
N LEU A 83 -16.63 2.48 -2.29
CA LEU A 83 -16.44 3.91 -2.00
C LEU A 83 -17.23 4.33 -0.75
#